data_AF-A0A1G6Y302-F1
#
_entry.id   AF-A0A1G6Y302-F1
#
_cell.length_a   1.000
_cell.length_b   1.000
_cell.length_c   1.000
_cell.angle_alpha   90.00
_cell.angle_beta   90.00
_cell.angle_gamma   90.00
#
_symmetry.space_group_name_H-M   'P 1'
#
loop_
_entity.id
_entity.type
_entity.pdbx_description
1 polymer ?
#
loop_
_entity_poly.entity_id
_entity_poly.type
_entity_poly.pdbx_seq_one_letter_code
_entity_poly.pdbx_strand_id
1 'polypeptide(L)'
;MHPYDPLGFHGTVIWLTGEQGGRRSGPPVPAPGRDYAANGFVPPFSVDTRLASLVVRPTTPGAWRSSADAGWLVGDYRYPHDVTAGDIIVVTEGPTIVGYFHVESVG
;
A
#
# COMPACT_ATOMS: atom_id res chain seq x y z
N MET A 1 0.30 16.43 -2.27
CA MET A 1 1.10 15.44 -3.01
C MET A 1 0.78 15.58 -4.48
N HIS A 2 1.77 15.94 -5.29
CA HIS A 2 1.62 16.03 -6.74
C HIS A 2 1.69 14.61 -7.33
N PRO A 3 0.96 14.26 -8.40
CA PRO A 3 1.04 12.92 -9.03
C PRO A 3 2.43 12.52 -9.56
N TYR A 4 3.44 13.38 -9.40
CA TYR A 4 4.82 13.14 -9.83
C TYR A 4 5.81 13.09 -8.67
N ASP A 5 5.36 13.26 -7.41
CA ASP A 5 6.26 13.06 -6.28
C ASP A 5 6.67 11.58 -6.25
N PRO A 6 7.97 11.28 -6.17
CA PRO A 6 8.44 9.91 -6.08
C PRO A 6 7.93 9.28 -4.77
N LEU A 7 7.42 8.06 -4.90
CA LEU A 7 7.03 7.23 -3.78
C LEU A 7 8.27 6.42 -3.35
N GLY A 8 8.60 6.46 -2.06
CA GLY A 8 9.89 5.96 -1.55
C GLY A 8 10.05 4.44 -1.51
N PHE A 9 8.99 3.67 -1.76
CA PHE A 9 9.03 2.20 -1.76
C PHE A 9 8.77 1.67 -3.16
N HIS A 10 9.58 0.72 -3.59
CA HIS A 10 9.38 0.00 -4.83
C HIS A 10 9.16 -1.48 -4.54
N GLY A 11 8.25 -2.11 -5.28
CA GLY A 11 8.09 -3.55 -5.24
C GLY A 11 6.82 -4.05 -5.90
N THR A 12 6.15 -5.00 -5.25
CA THR A 12 4.98 -5.68 -5.82
C THR A 12 3.78 -5.60 -4.89
N VAL A 13 2.63 -5.13 -5.42
CA VAL A 13 1.34 -5.22 -4.73
C VAL A 13 0.57 -6.48 -5.15
N ILE A 14 -0.06 -7.13 -4.19
CA ILE A 14 -0.94 -8.29 -4.35
C ILE A 14 -2.25 -7.97 -3.63
N TRP A 15 -3.35 -7.97 -4.37
CA TRP A 15 -4.68 -7.72 -3.83
C TRP A 15 -5.37 -9.02 -3.44
N LEU A 16 -6.07 -9.01 -2.31
CA LEU A 16 -6.87 -10.13 -1.85
C LEU A 16 -8.21 -10.18 -2.61
N THR A 17 -8.60 -11.39 -3.00
CA THR A 17 -9.95 -11.65 -3.51
C THR A 17 -11.00 -11.47 -2.41
N GLY A 18 -12.26 -11.34 -2.80
CA GLY A 18 -13.37 -11.29 -1.83
C GLY A 18 -13.43 -12.52 -0.92
N GLU A 19 -13.07 -13.71 -1.42
CA GLU A 19 -13.03 -14.95 -0.64
C GLU A 19 -11.91 -14.96 0.40
N GLN A 20 -10.82 -14.23 0.14
CA GLN A 20 -9.71 -14.04 1.08
C GLN A 20 -9.95 -12.87 2.04
N GLY A 21 -11.14 -12.26 2.03
CA GLY A 21 -11.50 -11.12 2.88
C GLY A 21 -11.21 -9.75 2.26
N GLY A 22 -10.73 -9.70 1.02
CA GLY A 22 -10.45 -8.47 0.30
C GLY A 22 -11.68 -7.86 -0.38
N ARG A 23 -11.43 -7.03 -1.40
CA ARG A 23 -12.47 -6.26 -2.09
C ARG A 23 -13.33 -7.18 -2.96
N ARG A 24 -14.65 -7.19 -2.74
CA ARG A 24 -15.60 -7.90 -3.62
C ARG A 24 -15.66 -7.33 -5.03
N SER A 25 -15.32 -6.06 -5.20
CA SER A 25 -15.26 -5.38 -6.49
C SER A 25 -13.99 -5.69 -7.30
N GLY A 26 -13.06 -6.48 -6.75
CA GLY A 26 -11.78 -6.77 -7.38
C GLY A 26 -10.68 -5.78 -7.01
N PRO A 27 -9.52 -5.82 -7.70
CA PRO A 27 -8.41 -4.91 -7.47
C PRO A 27 -8.79 -3.44 -7.70
N PRO A 28 -8.15 -2.48 -7.01
CA PRO A 28 -8.38 -1.07 -7.25
C PRO A 28 -8.03 -0.63 -8.67
N VAL A 29 -8.88 0.24 -9.23
CA VAL A 29 -8.65 0.97 -10.49
C VAL A 29 -8.82 2.46 -10.17
N PRO A 30 -7.77 3.14 -9.68
CA PRO A 30 -7.82 4.59 -9.48
C PRO A 30 -8.13 5.33 -10.78
N ALA A 31 -8.74 6.51 -10.66
CA ALA A 31 -8.96 7.38 -11.82
C ALA A 31 -7.62 7.78 -12.47
N PRO A 32 -7.58 8.06 -13.78
CA PRO A 32 -6.35 8.46 -14.47
C PRO A 32 -5.63 9.61 -13.75
N GLY A 33 -4.31 9.44 -13.53
CA GLY A 33 -3.48 10.43 -12.82
C GLY A 33 -3.66 10.46 -11.30
N ARG A 34 -4.39 9.50 -10.72
CA ARG A 34 -4.52 9.34 -9.27
C ARG A 34 -3.91 8.03 -8.80
N ASP A 35 -3.37 8.09 -7.59
CA ASP A 35 -2.89 6.90 -6.89
C ASP A 35 -3.99 6.28 -6.03
N TYR A 36 -3.82 5.03 -5.64
CA TYR A 36 -4.69 4.37 -4.69
C TYR A 36 -4.30 4.77 -3.27
N ALA A 37 -5.17 5.54 -2.61
CA ALA A 37 -5.01 5.89 -1.21
C ALA A 37 -5.64 4.83 -0.31
N ALA A 38 -4.89 4.37 0.67
CA ALA A 38 -5.28 3.36 1.64
C ALA A 38 -4.63 3.65 3.00
N ASN A 39 -4.77 2.72 3.92
CA ASN A 39 -3.94 2.65 5.10
C ASN A 39 -2.97 1.48 4.98
N GLY A 40 -1.94 1.48 5.82
CA GLY A 40 -1.11 0.30 5.98
C GLY A 40 -0.26 0.31 7.23
N PHE A 41 0.34 -0.85 7.49
CA PHE A 41 1.24 -1.08 8.61
C PHE A 41 2.28 -2.14 8.23
N VAL A 42 3.38 -2.17 8.97
CA VAL A 42 4.42 -3.21 8.84
C VAL A 42 4.35 -4.10 10.08
N PRO A 43 4.28 -5.43 9.97
CA PRO A 43 4.40 -6.33 11.13
C PRO A 43 5.68 -6.03 11.95
N PRO A 44 5.66 -6.22 13.28
CA PRO A 44 4.62 -6.87 14.07
C PRO A 44 3.45 -5.94 14.46
N PHE A 45 3.37 -4.73 13.91
CA PHE A 45 2.19 -3.88 14.12
C PHE A 45 0.95 -4.48 13.46
N SER A 46 -0.20 -3.95 13.83
CA SER A 46 -1.54 -4.32 13.37
C SER A 46 -2.42 -3.09 13.23
N VAL A 47 -3.63 -3.28 12.69
CA VAL A 47 -4.66 -2.25 12.56
C VAL A 47 -4.97 -1.53 13.88
N ASP A 48 -4.86 -2.21 15.02
CA ASP A 48 -5.19 -1.68 16.34
C ASP A 48 -4.02 -0.95 17.01
N THR A 49 -2.78 -1.31 16.65
CA THR A 49 -1.58 -0.78 17.30
C THR A 49 -0.96 0.38 16.53
N ARG A 50 -0.96 0.30 15.20
CA ARG A 50 -0.20 1.22 14.36
C ARG A 50 -0.65 1.16 12.92
N LEU A 51 -1.18 2.27 12.43
CA LEU A 51 -1.69 2.42 11.09
C LEU A 51 -1.28 3.78 10.55
N ALA A 52 -0.90 3.84 9.28
CA ALA A 52 -0.65 5.10 8.60
C ALA A 52 -1.24 5.13 7.21
N SER A 53 -1.52 6.36 6.76
CA SER A 53 -1.96 6.62 5.40
C SER A 53 -0.88 6.21 4.40
N LEU A 54 -1.25 5.32 3.49
CA LEU A 54 -0.41 4.74 2.46
C LEU A 54 -0.95 5.14 1.09
N VAL A 55 -0.05 5.43 0.16
CA VAL A 55 -0.37 5.55 -1.26
C VAL A 55 0.31 4.41 -1.98
N VAL A 56 -0.43 3.79 -2.91
CA VAL A 56 0.07 2.74 -3.80
C VAL A 56 -0.22 3.14 -5.24
N ARG A 57 0.80 3.05 -6.08
CA ARG A 57 0.75 3.32 -7.52
C ARG A 57 1.12 2.04 -8.29
N PRO A 58 0.13 1.21 -8.67
CA PRO A 58 0.36 0.03 -9.51
C PRO A 58 0.71 0.44 -10.95
N THR A 59 1.68 -0.25 -11.54
CA THR A 59 2.02 -0.13 -12.98
C THR A 59 0.89 -0.61 -13.88
N THR A 60 0.17 -1.65 -13.43
CA THR A 60 -1.03 -2.18 -14.08
C THR A 60 -2.22 -2.11 -13.11
N PRO A 61 -2.99 -1.01 -13.10
CA PRO A 61 -4.20 -0.90 -12.28
C PRO A 61 -5.24 -1.98 -12.66
N GLY A 62 -5.98 -2.47 -11.67
CA GLY A 62 -6.97 -3.54 -11.90
C GLY A 62 -6.41 -4.97 -11.96
N ALA A 63 -5.08 -5.14 -12.03
CA ALA A 63 -4.46 -6.46 -11.93
C ALA A 63 -4.40 -6.93 -10.46
N TRP A 64 -4.64 -8.22 -10.22
CA TRP A 64 -4.53 -8.83 -8.87
C TRP A 64 -3.11 -8.78 -8.31
N ARG A 65 -2.11 -8.83 -9.19
CA ARG A 65 -0.69 -8.66 -8.86
C ARG A 65 -0.08 -7.68 -9.84
N SER A 66 0.71 -6.74 -9.33
CA SER A 66 1.28 -5.66 -10.14
C SER A 66 2.57 -5.15 -9.50
N SER A 67 3.60 -4.88 -10.29
CA SER A 67 4.69 -4.02 -9.82
C SER A 67 4.11 -2.65 -9.45
N ALA A 68 4.60 -2.04 -8.40
CA ALA A 68 4.05 -0.82 -7.85
C ALA A 68 5.08 -0.03 -7.08
N ASP A 69 4.89 1.29 -7.04
CA ASP A 69 5.54 2.16 -6.08
C ASP A 69 4.56 2.49 -4.95
N ALA A 70 5.07 2.71 -3.73
CA ALA A 70 4.27 3.06 -2.58
C ALA A 70 4.99 4.03 -1.64
N GLY A 71 4.23 4.75 -0.82
CA GLY A 71 4.78 5.71 0.12
C GLY A 71 3.78 6.14 1.18
N TRP A 72 4.29 6.51 2.34
CA TRP A 72 3.45 7.08 3.40
C TRP A 72 3.07 8.52 3.05
N LEU A 73 1.82 8.90 3.31
CA LEU A 73 1.30 10.25 3.01
C LEU A 73 1.73 11.34 4.02
N VAL A 74 2.38 10.96 5.12
CA VAL A 74 2.96 11.77 6.24
C VAL A 74 2.03 12.78 6.93
N GLY A 75 2.12 12.81 8.27
CA GLY A 75 1.53 13.87 9.09
C GLY A 75 2.20 14.13 10.44
N ASP A 76 3.23 13.38 10.87
CA ASP A 76 4.01 13.79 12.04
C ASP A 76 5.39 13.12 12.10
N TYR A 77 6.37 13.83 12.68
CA TYR A 77 7.81 13.53 12.76
C TYR A 77 8.19 12.22 13.50
N ARG A 78 7.23 11.34 13.77
CA ARG A 78 7.39 10.04 14.44
C ARG A 78 6.99 8.85 13.56
N TYR A 79 6.65 9.11 12.30
CA TYR A 79 6.30 8.12 11.28
C TYR A 79 7.10 8.46 10.02
N PRO A 80 7.78 7.52 9.37
CA PRO A 80 7.44 6.11 9.29
C PRO A 80 8.41 5.16 9.96
N HIS A 81 7.99 3.91 10.16
CA HIS A 81 8.90 2.81 10.46
C HIS A 81 10.01 2.77 9.43
N ASP A 82 11.20 2.33 9.84
CA ASP A 82 12.26 1.93 8.92
C ASP A 82 11.69 0.77 8.08
N VAL A 83 11.08 1.11 6.96
CA VAL A 83 10.70 0.16 5.92
C VAL A 83 11.99 -0.19 5.21
N THR A 84 12.24 -1.48 5.06
CA THR A 84 13.43 -2.02 4.42
C THR A 84 13.05 -3.01 3.33
N ALA A 85 13.99 -3.29 2.43
CA ALA A 85 13.79 -4.35 1.43
C ALA A 85 13.53 -5.69 2.12
N GLY A 86 12.51 -6.41 1.65
CA GLY A 86 12.03 -7.66 2.24
C GLY A 86 10.83 -7.50 3.19
N ASP A 87 10.52 -6.28 3.64
CA ASP A 87 9.33 -6.03 4.44
C ASP A 87 8.04 -6.26 3.66
N ILE A 88 6.97 -6.52 4.41
CA ILE A 88 5.60 -6.57 3.90
C ILE A 88 4.83 -5.43 4.55
N ILE A 89 4.34 -4.50 3.73
CA ILE A 89 3.34 -3.54 4.16
C ILE A 89 1.97 -4.18 3.94
N VAL A 90 1.23 -4.38 5.02
CA VAL A 90 -0.16 -4.83 4.96
C VAL A 90 -1.02 -3.64 4.56
N VAL A 91 -1.76 -3.76 3.46
CA VAL A 91 -2.62 -2.71 2.92
C VAL A 91 -4.05 -2.90 3.43
N THR A 92 -4.65 -1.85 3.98
CA THR A 92 -5.99 -1.92 4.57
C THR A 92 -6.93 -0.82 4.08
N GLU A 93 -8.21 -1.15 4.01
CA GLU A 93 -9.33 -0.19 3.91
C GLU A 93 -10.06 -0.20 5.26
N GLY A 94 -9.81 0.83 6.08
CA GLY A 94 -10.21 0.79 7.49
C GLY A 94 -9.55 -0.39 8.22
N PRO A 95 -10.30 -1.23 8.97
CA PRO A 95 -9.76 -2.40 9.65
C PRO A 95 -9.57 -3.62 8.72
N THR A 96 -10.06 -3.57 7.48
CA THR A 96 -10.06 -4.71 6.57
C THR A 96 -8.76 -4.79 5.80
N ILE A 97 -8.06 -5.92 5.89
CA ILE A 97 -6.89 -6.20 5.05
C ILE A 97 -7.37 -6.46 3.63
N VAL A 98 -6.86 -5.68 2.67
CA VAL A 98 -7.26 -5.78 1.26
C VAL A 98 -6.11 -6.21 0.35
N GLY A 99 -4.88 -6.22 0.85
CA GLY A 99 -3.73 -6.64 0.07
C GLY A 99 -2.43 -6.55 0.85
N TYR A 100 -1.36 -6.90 0.15
CA TYR A 100 0.01 -6.86 0.64
C TYR A 100 0.89 -6.16 -0.38
N PHE A 101 1.78 -5.32 0.10
CA PHE A 101 2.85 -4.75 -0.70
C PHE A 101 4.17 -5.34 -0.22
N HIS A 102 4.81 -6.11 -1.09
CA HIS A 102 6.14 -6.65 -0.86
C HIS A 102 7.17 -5.61 -1.26
N VAL A 103 7.97 -5.17 -0.31
CA VAL A 103 9.01 -4.16 -0.54
C VAL A 103 10.24 -4.83 -1.13
N GLU A 104 10.63 -4.39 -2.32
CA GLU A 104 11.82 -4.87 -3.03
C GLU A 104 13.00 -3.91 -2.84
N SER A 105 12.73 -2.60 -2.79
CA SER A 105 13.72 -1.58 -2.47
C SER A 105 13.09 -0.31 -1.89
N VAL A 106 13.92 0.50 -1.23
CA VAL A 106 13.56 1.80 -0.63
C VAL A 106 14.55 2.86 -1.13
N GLY A 107 14.06 4.04 -1.50
CA GLY A 107 14.83 5.14 -2.09
C GLY A 107 14.74 6.45 -1.33
#